data_AF-X1RRY2-F1
#
_entry.id   AF-X1RRY2-F1
#
_cell.length_a   1.000
_cell.length_b   1.000
_cell.length_c   1.000
_cell.angle_alpha   90.00
_cell.angle_beta   90.00
_cell.angle_gamma   90.00
#
_symmetry.space_group_name_H-M   'P 1'
#
loop_
_entity.id
_entity.type
_entity.pdbx_description
1 polymer ?
#
loop_
_entity_poly.entity_id
_entity_poly.type
_entity_poly.pdbx_seq_one_letter_code
_entity_poly.pdbx_strand_id
1 'polypeptide(L)'
;MNNRGKEPKSLADFKGKAPRVSVTRQPKDEADILATKALIEQYTEPDGFHCPRCGVVIKNPEEAVYHLAEEINKALDHLPR
;
A
#
# COMPACT_ATOMS: atom_id res chain seq x y z
N MET A 1 21.10 -15.76 2.85
CA MET A 1 20.28 -15.34 4.00
C MET A 1 19.35 -14.25 3.51
N ASN A 2 18.04 -14.54 3.44
CA ASN A 2 17.07 -13.58 2.91
C ASN A 2 16.94 -12.41 3.87
N ASN A 3 17.43 -11.24 3.48
CA ASN A 3 17.22 -9.94 4.15
C ASN A 3 15.76 -9.51 4.03
N ARG A 4 14.81 -10.33 4.49
CA ARG A 4 13.43 -9.86 4.65
C ARG A 4 13.44 -8.93 5.86
N GLY A 5 13.26 -7.63 5.61
CA GLY A 5 12.90 -6.70 6.67
C GLY A 5 11.67 -7.22 7.43
N LYS A 6 11.52 -6.86 8.71
CA LYS A 6 10.34 -7.27 9.49
C LYS A 6 9.06 -6.91 8.74
N GLU A 7 8.15 -7.88 8.60
CA GLU A 7 6.80 -7.65 8.09
C GLU A 7 6.09 -6.62 8.98
N PRO A 8 5.60 -5.50 8.42
CA PRO A 8 4.81 -4.53 9.13
C PRO A 8 3.42 -5.12 9.41
N LYS A 9 3.07 -5.23 10.68
CA LYS A 9 1.76 -5.69 11.16
C LYS A 9 0.84 -4.53 11.51
N SER A 10 1.39 -3.33 11.53
CA SER A 10 0.72 -2.10 11.94
C SER A 10 1.39 -0.89 11.29
N LEU A 11 0.69 0.24 11.29
CA LEU A 11 1.24 1.52 10.83
C LEU A 11 2.53 1.93 11.59
N ALA A 12 2.73 1.44 12.81
CA ALA A 12 3.90 1.75 13.63
C ALA A 12 5.16 0.99 13.19
N ASP A 13 5.03 -0.06 12.38
CA ASP A 13 6.17 -0.88 11.93
C ASP A 13 6.91 -0.26 10.74
N PHE A 14 6.32 0.74 10.10
CA PHE A 14 6.96 1.49 9.02
C PHE A 14 7.96 2.47 9.61
N LYS A 15 9.24 2.34 9.22
CA LYS A 15 10.27 3.33 9.59
C LYS A 15 10.00 4.63 8.83
N GLY A 16 9.50 5.65 9.54
CA GLY A 16 9.22 6.98 8.97
C GLY A 16 7.74 7.30 8.90
N LYS A 17 7.31 8.00 7.84
CA LYS A 17 5.89 8.32 7.65
C LYS A 17 5.15 7.07 7.20
N ALA A 18 4.26 6.57 8.05
CA ALA A 18 3.44 5.40 7.73
C ALA A 18 2.65 5.63 6.43
N PRO A 19 2.53 4.59 5.58
CA PRO A 19 1.77 4.70 4.34
C PRO A 19 0.31 5.01 4.67
N ARG A 20 -0.28 5.88 3.86
CA ARG A 20 -1.69 6.24 3.95
C ARG A 20 -2.26 6.29 2.54
N VAL A 21 -3.36 5.59 2.34
CA VAL A 21 -4.15 5.72 1.11
C VAL A 21 -5.16 6.85 1.33
N SER A 22 -5.06 7.91 0.53
CA SER A 22 -5.96 9.08 0.60
C SER A 22 -6.97 9.01 -0.55
N VAL A 23 -8.03 8.24 -0.36
CA VAL A 23 -9.11 8.04 -1.34
C VAL A 23 -10.00 9.28 -1.40
N THR A 24 -10.15 9.97 -0.27
CA THR A 24 -10.94 11.19 -0.17
C THR A 24 -10.04 12.43 0.03
N ARG A 25 -10.65 13.61 -0.11
CA ARG A 25 -10.01 14.88 0.25
C ARG A 25 -10.04 15.15 1.75
N GLN A 26 -10.71 14.30 2.54
CA GLN A 26 -10.89 14.52 3.98
C GLN A 26 -9.89 13.69 4.80
N PRO A 27 -9.05 14.35 5.61
CA PRO A 27 -8.18 13.66 6.54
C PRO A 27 -8.98 12.75 7.51
N LYS A 28 -8.62 11.46 7.59
CA LYS A 28 -9.23 10.45 8.50
C LYS A 28 -10.65 10.02 8.14
N ASP A 29 -11.05 10.16 6.87
CA ASP A 29 -12.27 9.55 6.37
C ASP A 29 -12.24 8.02 6.53
N GLU A 30 -13.40 7.40 6.72
CA GLU A 30 -13.53 5.95 6.88
C GLU A 30 -12.99 5.21 5.65
N ALA A 31 -13.19 5.75 4.44
CA ALA A 31 -12.66 5.18 3.21
C ALA A 31 -11.12 5.16 3.19
N ASP A 32 -10.46 6.19 3.70
CA ASP A 32 -9.00 6.24 3.80
C ASP A 32 -8.47 5.22 4.82
N ILE A 33 -9.19 5.02 5.93
CA ILE A 33 -8.84 4.01 6.95
C ILE A 33 -8.98 2.60 6.37
N LEU A 34 -10.09 2.31 5.70
CA LEU A 34 -10.35 1.02 5.07
C LEU A 34 -9.32 0.73 3.97
N ALA A 35 -9.03 1.70 3.12
CA ALA A 35 -8.03 1.55 2.06
C ALA A 35 -6.61 1.34 2.62
N THR A 36 -6.27 2.04 3.72
CA THR A 36 -4.98 1.85 4.39
C THR A 36 -4.88 0.46 5.07
N LYS A 37 -5.97 -0.07 5.63
CA LYS A 37 -6.01 -1.43 6.17
C LYS A 37 -5.83 -2.48 5.07
N ALA A 38 -6.56 -2.35 3.96
CA ALA A 38 -6.44 -3.26 2.82
C ALA A 38 -5.01 -3.30 2.28
N LEU A 39 -4.32 -2.16 2.23
CA LEU A 39 -2.92 -2.09 1.84
C LEU A 39 -2.00 -2.87 2.80
N ILE A 40 -2.21 -2.75 4.12
CA ILE A 40 -1.42 -3.48 5.13
C ILE A 40 -1.68 -4.98 5.01
N GLU A 41 -2.95 -5.39 4.89
CA GLU A 41 -3.33 -6.80 4.73
C GLU A 41 -2.64 -7.45 3.53
N GLN A 42 -2.65 -6.78 2.37
CA GLN A 42 -1.96 -7.25 1.17
C GLN A 42 -0.45 -7.35 1.36
N TYR A 43 0.16 -6.48 2.17
CA TYR A 43 1.58 -6.54 2.48
C TYR A 43 1.93 -7.68 3.45
N THR A 44 1.01 -8.04 4.35
CA THR A 44 1.22 -9.07 5.38
C THR A 44 1.16 -10.51 4.86
N GLU A 45 0.97 -10.72 3.55
CA GLU A 45 1.00 -12.06 2.98
C GLU A 45 2.42 -12.67 2.99
N PRO A 46 2.55 -14.02 3.09
CA PRO A 46 3.84 -14.69 3.33
C PRO A 46 4.94 -14.46 2.27
N ASP A 47 4.51 -14.02 1.08
CA ASP A 47 5.32 -13.80 -0.10
C ASP A 47 5.41 -12.33 -0.53
N GLY A 48 4.82 -11.39 0.23
CA GLY A 48 4.96 -9.94 0.06
C GLY A 48 3.66 -9.24 -0.29
N PHE A 49 3.75 -8.02 -0.82
CA PHE A 49 2.61 -7.24 -1.30
C PHE A 49 2.04 -7.79 -2.60
N HIS A 50 0.76 -8.14 -2.60
CA HIS A 50 0.03 -8.53 -3.81
C HIS A 50 -0.71 -7.34 -4.41
N CYS A 51 -0.29 -6.89 -5.59
CA CYS A 51 -1.00 -5.83 -6.28
C CYS A 51 -2.34 -6.37 -6.84
N PRO A 52 -3.49 -5.82 -6.41
CA PRO A 52 -4.80 -6.31 -6.85
C PRO A 52 -5.11 -5.96 -8.31
N ARG A 53 -4.37 -5.02 -8.90
CA ARG A 53 -4.63 -4.53 -10.27
C ARG A 53 -3.85 -5.29 -11.33
N CYS A 54 -2.56 -5.59 -11.09
CA CYS A 54 -1.70 -6.21 -12.09
C CYS A 54 -1.19 -7.61 -11.69
N GLY A 55 -1.48 -8.07 -10.47
CA GLY A 55 -1.11 -9.41 -9.99
C GLY A 55 0.37 -9.59 -9.66
N VAL A 56 1.18 -8.52 -9.65
CA VAL A 56 2.58 -8.60 -9.23
C VAL A 56 2.69 -8.81 -7.72
N VAL A 57 3.64 -9.65 -7.31
CA VAL A 57 4.00 -9.86 -5.90
C VAL A 57 5.34 -9.18 -5.59
N ILE A 58 5.34 -8.24 -4.65
CA ILE A 58 6.50 -7.40 -4.33
C ILE A 58 6.93 -7.63 -2.89
N LYS A 59 8.15 -8.14 -2.70
CA LYS A 59 8.71 -8.48 -1.38
C LYS A 59 9.38 -7.31 -0.67
N ASN A 60 9.78 -6.29 -1.43
CA ASN A 60 10.45 -5.11 -0.90
C ASN A 60 9.38 -4.05 -0.53
N PRO A 61 9.34 -3.57 0.72
CA PRO A 61 8.35 -2.58 1.15
C PRO A 61 8.43 -1.26 0.38
N GLU A 62 9.63 -0.82 0.01
CA GLU A 62 9.82 0.43 -0.70
C GLU A 62 9.31 0.32 -2.15
N GLU A 63 9.66 -0.78 -2.84
CA GLU A 63 9.13 -1.07 -4.19
C GLU A 63 7.61 -1.22 -4.19
N ALA A 64 7.03 -1.82 -3.15
CA ALA A 64 5.58 -1.96 -3.03
C ALA A 64 4.89 -0.59 -2.95
N VAL A 65 5.48 0.36 -2.20
CA VAL A 65 4.96 1.74 -2.10
C VAL A 65 5.04 2.47 -3.44
N TYR A 66 6.17 2.37 -4.15
CA TYR A 66 6.31 2.99 -5.47
C TYR A 66 5.31 2.40 -6.48
N HIS A 67 5.18 1.07 -6.53
CA HIS A 67 4.25 0.41 -7.42
C HIS A 67 2.80 0.78 -7.12
N LEU A 68 2.40 0.81 -5.84
CA LEU A 68 1.06 1.24 -5.44
C LEU A 68 0.76 2.67 -5.91
N ALA A 69 1.70 3.59 -5.73
CA ALA A 69 1.54 4.98 -6.16
C ALA A 69 1.33 5.09 -7.68
N GLU A 70 2.08 4.33 -8.49
CA GLU A 70 1.86 4.27 -9.94
C GLU A 70 0.47 3.75 -10.30
N GLU A 71 0.03 2.66 -9.68
CA GLU A 71 -1.27 2.06 -9.95
C GLU A 71 -2.43 3.00 -9.57
N ILE A 72 -2.32 3.69 -8.43
CA ILE A 72 -3.28 4.72 -8.01
C ILE A 72 -3.33 5.86 -9.04
N ASN A 73 -2.18 6.41 -9.43
CA ASN A 73 -2.14 7.52 -10.39
C ASN A 73 -2.75 7.12 -11.75
N LYS A 74 -2.40 5.94 -12.26
CA LYS A 74 -3.00 5.38 -13.48
C LYS A 74 -4.53 5.24 -13.34
N ALA A 75 -5.04 4.88 -12.16
CA ALA A 75 -6.49 4.77 -11.94
C ALA A 75 -7.16 6.15 -11.91
N LEU A 76 -6.52 7.14 -11.27
CA LEU A 76 -7.02 8.52 -11.19
C LEU A 76 -7.05 9.21 -12.56
N ASP A 77 -6.15 8.87 -13.48
CA ASP A 77 -6.14 9.41 -14.85
C ASP A 77 -7.37 9.00 -15.68
N HIS A 78 -8.06 7.92 -15.31
CA HIS A 78 -9.31 7.51 -15.95
C HIS A 78 -10.55 8.19 -15.38
N LEU A 79 -10.42 8.98 -14.29
CA LEU A 79 -11.54 9.72 -13.73
C LEU A 79 -11.70 11.07 -14.45
N PRO A 80 -12.95 11.51 -14.74
CA PRO A 80 -13.18 12.87 -15.22
C PRO A 80 -12.72 13.87 -14.15
N ARG A 81 -11.88 14.83 -14.54
CA ARG A 81 -11.38 15.91 -13.68
C ARG A 81 -12.24 17.16 -13.82
#